data_AF-A0A447JR16-F1
#
_entry.id   AF-A0A447JR16-F1
#
_cell.length_a   1.000
_cell.length_b   1.000
_cell.length_c   1.000
_cell.angle_alpha   90.00
_cell.angle_beta   90.00
_cell.angle_gamma   90.00
#
_symmetry.space_group_name_H-M   'P 1'
#
loop_
_entity.id
_entity.type
_entity.pdbx_description
1 polymer ?
#
loop_
_entity_poly.entity_id
_entity_poly.type
_entity_poly.pdbx_seq_one_letter_code
_entity_poly.pdbx_strand_id
1 'polypeptide(L)'
;MFVDIRPDTMNIDETLIEAAITDKTRAIVPVHYAGVACEMDVIMALADKYNLFVVEDAAQGVMSTYKGRALGTIGHIGCFSFHETKNYTAGGEGGATLINDRTLIERAEIIREKGTNRSQFFRGQVDKYTWRDIGSSYLMSDLQAAYLWAQLEAADRINQQRLSLWQTYYDALTPLAHAGRIELPSIPENCGHNAHMFYIKLAGYRRSQRAD
;
A
#
# COMPACT_ATOMS: atom_id res chain seq x y z
N MET A 1 -7.27 -6.71 -15.97
CA MET A 1 -6.59 -5.74 -16.84
C MET A 1 -5.32 -5.33 -16.12
N PHE A 2 -4.16 -5.53 -16.72
CA PHE A 2 -2.90 -5.03 -16.18
C PHE A 2 -2.55 -3.73 -16.92
N VAL A 3 -1.92 -2.80 -16.20
CA VAL A 3 -1.40 -1.53 -16.72
C VAL A 3 0.09 -1.54 -16.45
N ASP A 4 0.88 -1.02 -17.39
CA ASP A 4 2.32 -0.97 -17.24
C ASP A 4 2.74 -0.02 -16.11
N ILE A 5 4.00 -0.12 -15.70
CA ILE A 5 4.59 0.67 -14.62
C ILE A 5 5.45 1.81 -15.17
N ARG A 6 5.61 2.86 -14.39
CA ARG A 6 6.64 3.86 -14.65
C ARG A 6 8.02 3.31 -14.32
N PRO A 7 9.03 3.54 -15.18
CA PRO A 7 10.38 3.03 -14.96
C PRO A 7 11.11 3.71 -13.79
N ASP A 8 10.70 4.90 -13.35
CA ASP A 8 11.38 5.66 -12.30
C ASP A 8 11.06 5.14 -10.89
N THR A 9 9.79 4.83 -10.63
CA THR A 9 9.23 4.46 -9.32
C THR A 9 8.80 3.00 -9.24
N MET A 10 8.66 2.32 -10.38
CA MET A 10 8.08 0.98 -10.52
C MET A 10 6.60 0.88 -10.10
N ASN A 11 5.95 2.02 -9.83
CA ASN A 11 4.52 2.12 -9.58
C ASN A 11 3.76 2.07 -10.90
N ILE A 12 2.46 1.74 -10.85
CA ILE A 12 1.55 1.82 -12.01
C ILE A 12 1.67 3.17 -12.71
N ASP A 13 1.73 3.17 -14.04
CA ASP A 13 1.74 4.41 -14.83
C ASP A 13 0.34 4.99 -14.92
N GLU A 14 0.13 6.07 -14.17
CA GLU A 14 -1.13 6.79 -14.09
C GLU A 14 -1.65 7.28 -15.45
N THR A 15 -0.75 7.53 -16.41
CA THR A 15 -1.11 8.02 -17.75
C THR A 15 -1.69 6.93 -18.64
N LEU A 16 -1.49 5.66 -18.29
CA LEU A 16 -1.96 4.49 -19.05
C LEU A 16 -3.26 3.89 -18.49
N ILE A 17 -3.70 4.33 -17.30
CA ILE A 17 -4.87 3.76 -16.62
C ILE A 17 -6.15 3.98 -17.42
N GLU A 18 -6.38 5.21 -17.90
CA GLU A 18 -7.64 5.59 -18.54
C GLU A 18 -7.94 4.72 -19.78
N ALA A 19 -6.92 4.43 -20.58
CA ALA A 19 -7.04 3.58 -21.77
C ALA A 19 -7.41 2.11 -21.46
N ALA A 20 -7.16 1.65 -20.23
CA ALA A 20 -7.50 0.31 -19.77
C ALA A 20 -8.91 0.20 -19.15
N ILE A 21 -9.61 1.33 -18.99
CA ILE A 21 -10.96 1.36 -18.43
C ILE A 21 -11.98 0.85 -19.46
N THR A 22 -12.88 0.00 -19.00
CA THR A 22 -13.98 -0.59 -19.79
C THR A 22 -15.30 -0.47 -19.01
N ASP A 23 -16.41 -0.79 -19.65
CA ASP A 23 -17.73 -0.92 -19.02
C ASP A 23 -17.77 -1.95 -17.86
N LYS A 24 -16.81 -2.87 -17.83
CA LYS A 24 -16.63 -3.89 -16.77
C LYS A 24 -15.67 -3.46 -15.66
N THR A 25 -14.95 -2.35 -15.80
CA THR A 25 -14.03 -1.88 -14.76
C THR A 25 -14.82 -1.43 -13.53
N ARG A 26 -14.35 -1.81 -12.33
CA ARG A 26 -15.01 -1.48 -11.06
C ARG A 26 -14.10 -0.84 -10.04
N ALA A 27 -12.79 -1.09 -10.13
CA ALA A 27 -11.82 -0.54 -9.21
C ALA A 27 -10.45 -0.39 -9.87
N ILE A 28 -9.64 0.50 -9.30
CA ILE A 28 -8.20 0.66 -9.56
C ILE A 28 -7.47 0.27 -8.27
N VAL A 29 -6.39 -0.51 -8.39
CA VAL A 29 -5.60 -0.99 -7.25
C VAL A 29 -4.16 -0.50 -7.39
N PRO A 30 -3.84 0.73 -6.96
CA PRO A 30 -2.46 1.19 -6.92
C PRO A 30 -1.68 0.46 -5.84
N VAL A 31 -0.45 0.02 -6.18
CA VAL A 31 0.50 -0.57 -5.24
C VAL A 31 1.61 0.44 -4.98
N HIS A 32 1.82 0.82 -3.72
CA HIS A 32 2.85 1.79 -3.34
C HIS A 32 4.21 1.11 -3.17
N TYR A 33 4.89 0.87 -4.28
CA TYR A 33 6.13 0.13 -4.35
C TYR A 33 7.25 0.81 -3.56
N ALA A 34 7.99 0.02 -2.78
CA ALA A 34 9.08 0.47 -1.91
C ALA A 34 8.68 1.56 -0.88
N GLY A 35 7.38 1.72 -0.62
CA GLY A 35 6.85 2.80 0.22
C GLY A 35 6.81 4.15 -0.49
N VAL A 36 6.96 4.19 -1.82
CA VAL A 36 6.80 5.39 -2.63
C VAL A 36 5.36 5.42 -3.15
N ALA A 37 4.67 6.54 -2.94
CA ALA A 37 3.30 6.69 -3.39
C ALA A 37 3.18 6.64 -4.92
N CYS A 38 2.05 6.12 -5.40
CA CYS A 38 1.63 6.35 -6.79
C CYS A 38 1.17 7.81 -6.95
N GLU A 39 0.95 8.26 -8.18
CA GLU A 39 0.38 9.60 -8.44
C GLU A 39 -1.11 9.64 -8.09
N MET A 40 -1.41 9.72 -6.80
CA MET A 40 -2.75 9.47 -6.28
C MET A 40 -3.79 10.51 -6.70
N ASP A 41 -3.43 11.77 -6.92
CA ASP A 41 -4.40 12.77 -7.38
C ASP A 41 -4.95 12.43 -8.78
N VAL A 42 -4.09 11.98 -9.70
CA VAL A 42 -4.51 11.55 -11.05
C VAL A 42 -5.38 10.30 -10.97
N ILE A 43 -4.97 9.32 -10.15
CA ILE A 43 -5.70 8.06 -9.98
C ILE A 43 -7.09 8.32 -9.39
N MET A 44 -7.19 9.16 -8.36
CA MET A 44 -8.46 9.53 -7.74
C MET A 44 -9.35 10.32 -8.70
N ALA A 45 -8.78 11.26 -9.48
CA ALA A 45 -9.55 12.00 -10.48
C ALA A 45 -10.14 11.09 -11.57
N LEU A 46 -9.41 10.06 -12.01
CA LEU A 46 -9.92 9.04 -12.92
C LEU A 46 -11.01 8.20 -12.26
N ALA A 47 -10.80 7.78 -11.01
CA ALA A 47 -11.79 7.01 -10.28
C ALA A 47 -13.11 7.76 -10.14
N ASP A 48 -13.07 9.04 -9.78
CA ASP A 48 -14.25 9.91 -9.68
C ASP A 48 -14.93 10.08 -11.05
N LYS A 49 -14.16 10.35 -12.11
CA LYS A 49 -14.69 10.51 -13.48
C LYS A 49 -15.46 9.29 -13.97
N TYR A 50 -14.99 8.08 -13.62
CA TYR A 50 -15.54 6.82 -14.11
C TYR A 50 -16.37 6.06 -13.06
N ASN A 51 -16.65 6.65 -11.89
CA ASN A 51 -17.34 6.02 -10.76
C ASN A 51 -16.72 4.67 -10.36
N LEU A 52 -15.39 4.64 -10.19
CA LEU A 52 -14.62 3.47 -9.80
C LEU A 52 -14.18 3.58 -8.35
N PHE A 53 -14.07 2.44 -7.67
CA PHE A 53 -13.39 2.40 -6.37
C PHE A 53 -11.86 2.45 -6.54
N VAL A 54 -11.18 2.92 -5.50
CA VAL A 54 -9.72 2.86 -5.40
C VAL A 54 -9.38 2.09 -4.13
N VAL A 55 -8.61 1.02 -4.28
CA VAL A 55 -8.12 0.20 -3.17
C VAL A 55 -6.60 0.33 -3.13
N GLU A 56 -6.07 1.07 -2.17
CA GLU A 56 -4.62 1.21 -2.01
C GLU A 56 -4.03 -0.09 -1.46
N ASP A 57 -3.17 -0.75 -2.22
CA ASP A 57 -2.22 -1.69 -1.66
C ASP A 57 -1.03 -0.91 -1.08
N ALA A 58 -1.19 -0.57 0.20
CA ALA A 58 -0.20 0.10 1.02
C ALA A 58 0.56 -0.90 1.90
N ALA A 59 0.69 -2.17 1.50
CA ALA A 59 1.39 -3.20 2.28
C ALA A 59 2.84 -2.80 2.62
N GLN A 60 3.45 -1.96 1.81
CA GLN A 60 4.81 -1.42 1.99
C GLN A 60 4.81 0.05 2.46
N GLY A 61 3.63 0.66 2.66
CA GLY A 61 3.45 2.11 2.78
C GLY A 61 3.17 2.63 4.19
N VAL A 62 3.22 1.81 5.25
CA VAL A 62 3.02 2.29 6.63
C VAL A 62 4.08 3.35 6.97
N MET A 63 3.66 4.52 7.49
CA MET A 63 4.48 5.74 7.69
C MET A 63 4.92 6.48 6.42
N SER A 64 4.51 6.03 5.23
CA SER A 64 4.72 6.79 3.99
C SER A 64 3.61 7.82 3.80
N THR A 65 3.90 8.89 3.05
CA THR A 65 2.95 9.96 2.77
C THR A 65 2.95 10.37 1.30
N TYR A 66 1.81 10.89 0.85
CA TYR A 66 1.65 11.60 -0.42
C TYR A 66 0.99 12.95 -0.14
N LYS A 67 1.67 14.06 -0.46
CA LYS A 67 1.23 15.44 -0.17
C LYS A 67 0.79 15.62 1.29
N GLY A 68 1.55 15.03 2.21
CA GLY A 68 1.30 15.07 3.65
C GLY A 68 0.19 14.14 4.17
N ARG A 69 -0.52 13.42 3.30
CA ARG A 69 -1.53 12.41 3.69
C ARG A 69 -0.88 11.04 3.82
N ALA A 70 -1.23 10.28 4.86
CA ALA A 70 -0.72 8.91 5.05
C ALA A 70 -1.21 7.98 3.92
N LEU A 71 -0.33 7.14 3.39
CA LEU A 71 -0.73 6.12 2.41
C LEU A 71 -1.71 5.12 3.05
N GLY A 72 -2.64 4.62 2.24
CA GLY A 72 -3.77 3.81 2.70
C GLY A 72 -4.96 4.63 3.20
N THR A 73 -4.86 5.97 3.27
CA THR A 73 -5.95 6.88 3.69
C THR A 73 -6.51 7.74 2.55
N ILE A 74 -6.12 7.45 1.31
CA ILE A 74 -6.38 8.30 0.14
C ILE A 74 -7.51 7.73 -0.73
N GLY A 75 -7.40 6.46 -1.09
CA GLY A 75 -8.44 5.71 -1.79
C GLY A 75 -9.63 5.41 -0.89
N HIS A 76 -10.61 4.71 -1.44
CA HIS A 76 -11.84 4.35 -0.70
C HIS A 76 -11.54 3.32 0.41
N ILE A 77 -10.61 2.42 0.15
CA ILE A 77 -10.10 1.41 1.07
C ILE A 77 -8.57 1.40 0.96
N GLY A 78 -7.88 1.24 2.10
CA GLY A 78 -6.44 0.97 2.14
C GLY A 78 -6.12 -0.35 2.83
N CYS A 79 -5.02 -0.97 2.44
CA CYS A 79 -4.55 -2.24 2.99
C CYS A 79 -3.12 -2.12 3.49
N PHE A 80 -2.87 -2.44 4.76
CA PHE A 80 -1.55 -2.58 5.34
C PHE A 80 -1.18 -4.04 5.57
N SER A 81 0.11 -4.33 5.54
CA SER A 81 0.69 -5.61 5.90
C SER A 81 1.63 -5.43 7.10
N PHE A 82 1.54 -6.36 8.04
CA PHE A 82 2.40 -6.48 9.21
C PHE A 82 3.12 -7.84 9.24
N HIS A 83 3.42 -8.38 8.06
CA HIS A 83 4.33 -9.50 7.90
C HIS A 83 5.74 -9.13 8.41
N GLU A 84 6.53 -10.08 8.89
CA GLU A 84 7.86 -9.83 9.47
C GLU A 84 8.86 -9.11 8.54
N THR A 85 8.65 -9.21 7.22
CA THR A 85 9.47 -8.50 6.22
C THR A 85 9.02 -7.05 5.96
N LYS A 86 7.94 -6.59 6.61
CA LYS A 86 7.46 -5.21 6.53
C LYS A 86 8.14 -4.36 7.60
N ASN A 87 7.92 -3.05 7.53
CA ASN A 87 8.57 -2.08 8.42
C ASN A 87 8.15 -2.29 9.89
N TYR A 88 6.91 -2.75 10.09
CA TYR A 88 6.30 -3.05 11.38
C TYR A 88 5.65 -4.42 11.30
N THR A 89 5.78 -5.22 12.35
CA THR A 89 5.23 -6.59 12.36
C THR A 89 4.31 -6.84 13.56
N ALA A 90 3.28 -7.65 13.33
CA ALA A 90 2.37 -8.13 14.38
C ALA A 90 2.82 -9.51 14.91
N GLY A 91 4.12 -9.66 15.18
CA GLY A 91 4.70 -10.91 15.66
C GLY A 91 4.80 -12.01 14.60
N GLY A 92 5.12 -11.64 13.35
CA GLY A 92 5.28 -12.56 12.23
C GLY A 92 4.30 -12.27 11.09
N GLU A 93 3.01 -12.25 11.41
CA GLU A 93 1.91 -12.13 10.43
C GLU A 93 0.87 -11.12 10.88
N GLY A 94 0.29 -10.37 9.94
CA GLY A 94 -0.82 -9.47 10.22
C GLY A 94 -1.13 -8.51 9.08
N GLY A 95 -2.23 -7.76 9.23
CA GLY A 95 -2.62 -6.70 8.32
C GLY A 95 -3.72 -5.83 8.91
N ALA A 96 -4.01 -4.73 8.25
CA ALA A 96 -5.13 -3.85 8.57
C ALA A 96 -5.82 -3.36 7.31
N THR A 97 -7.15 -3.31 7.37
CA THR A 97 -7.96 -2.65 6.35
C THR A 97 -8.42 -1.30 6.88
N LEU A 98 -8.10 -0.25 6.16
CA LEU A 98 -8.50 1.12 6.45
C LEU A 98 -9.71 1.44 5.58
N ILE A 99 -10.81 1.84 6.21
CA ILE A 99 -12.05 2.20 5.53
C ILE A 99 -12.15 3.72 5.52
N ASN A 100 -11.90 4.33 4.36
CA ASN A 100 -11.85 5.79 4.21
C ASN A 100 -13.19 6.31 3.68
N ASP A 101 -13.85 5.55 2.82
CA ASP A 101 -15.24 5.81 2.44
C ASP A 101 -16.17 5.35 3.57
N ARG A 102 -16.80 6.32 4.24
CA ARG A 102 -17.69 6.09 5.37
C ARG A 102 -18.90 5.22 5.01
N THR A 103 -19.32 5.20 3.75
CA THR A 103 -20.45 4.38 3.30
C THR A 103 -20.14 2.88 3.34
N LEU A 104 -18.86 2.50 3.38
CA LEU A 104 -18.40 1.12 3.39
C LEU A 104 -18.22 0.54 4.80
N ILE A 105 -18.26 1.37 5.86
CA ILE A 105 -17.94 0.96 7.24
C ILE A 105 -18.85 -0.19 7.72
N GLU A 106 -20.16 -0.04 7.60
CA GLU A 106 -21.11 -1.06 8.07
C GLU A 106 -20.90 -2.40 7.35
N ARG A 107 -20.72 -2.35 6.02
CA ARG A 107 -20.46 -3.54 5.21
C ARG A 107 -19.14 -4.21 5.59
N ALA A 108 -18.08 -3.43 5.83
CA ALA A 108 -16.78 -3.94 6.24
C ALA A 108 -16.85 -4.66 7.59
N GLU A 109 -17.57 -4.10 8.56
CA GLU A 109 -17.80 -4.74 9.87
C GLU A 109 -18.53 -6.08 9.73
N ILE A 110 -19.61 -6.11 8.93
CA ILE A 110 -20.40 -7.34 8.70
C ILE A 110 -19.52 -8.44 8.11
N ILE A 111 -18.76 -8.14 7.05
CA ILE A 111 -17.91 -9.13 6.36
C ILE A 111 -16.79 -9.63 7.28
N ARG A 112 -16.17 -8.75 8.08
CA ARG A 112 -15.12 -9.08 9.04
C ARG A 112 -15.62 -9.97 10.18
N GLU A 113 -16.85 -9.74 10.63
CA GLU A 113 -17.52 -10.49 11.70
C GLU A 113 -18.36 -11.65 11.16
N LYS A 114 -17.80 -12.43 10.22
CA LYS A 114 -18.38 -13.69 9.70
C LYS A 114 -19.78 -13.50 9.10
N GLY A 115 -20.03 -12.34 8.50
CA GLY A 115 -21.31 -12.03 7.87
C GLY A 115 -22.40 -11.55 8.83
N THR A 116 -22.05 -11.24 10.08
CA THR A 116 -23.02 -10.89 11.12
C THR A 116 -22.98 -9.40 11.47
N ASN A 117 -24.12 -8.84 11.90
CA ASN A 117 -24.17 -7.46 12.43
C ASN A 117 -23.75 -7.38 13.92
N ARG A 118 -22.76 -8.18 14.33
CA ARG A 118 -22.32 -8.30 15.73
C ARG A 118 -21.84 -6.96 16.33
N SER A 119 -21.17 -6.12 15.54
CA SER A 119 -20.75 -4.79 15.98
C SER A 119 -21.94 -3.88 16.32
N GLN A 120 -23.05 -3.98 15.59
CA GLN A 120 -24.29 -3.23 15.90
C GLN A 120 -24.90 -3.68 17.22
N PHE A 121 -24.88 -4.98 17.50
CA PHE A 121 -25.35 -5.53 18.77
C PHE A 121 -24.53 -4.99 19.96
N PHE A 122 -23.19 -4.99 19.87
CA PHE A 122 -22.33 -4.40 20.91
C PHE A 122 -22.54 -2.89 21.09
N ARG A 123 -22.95 -2.18 20.03
CA ARG A 123 -23.34 -0.76 20.09
C ARG A 123 -24.76 -0.53 20.61
N GLY A 124 -25.52 -1.57 20.95
CA GLY A 124 -26.91 -1.46 21.42
C GLY A 124 -27.90 -1.02 20.33
N GLN A 125 -27.54 -1.16 19.05
CA GLN A 125 -28.38 -0.74 17.91
C GLN A 125 -29.42 -1.81 17.52
N VAL A 126 -29.23 -3.06 17.98
CA VAL A 126 -30.13 -4.20 17.75
C VAL A 126 -30.18 -5.10 18.98
N ASP A 127 -31.32 -5.75 19.23
CA ASP A 127 -31.54 -6.61 20.40
C ASP A 127 -30.74 -7.92 20.36
N LYS A 128 -30.51 -8.46 19.16
CA LYS A 128 -29.70 -9.67 18.90
C LYS A 128 -28.99 -9.52 17.57
N TYR A 129 -27.77 -10.06 17.47
CA TYR A 129 -27.09 -10.17 16.18
C TYR A 129 -27.61 -11.38 15.40
N THR A 130 -27.53 -11.29 14.07
CA THR A 130 -27.91 -12.37 13.16
C THR A 130 -26.95 -12.42 11.96
N TRP A 131 -27.01 -13.50 11.20
CA TRP A 131 -26.33 -13.60 9.92
C TRP A 131 -27.08 -12.77 8.88
N ARG A 132 -26.36 -11.85 8.21
CA ARG A 132 -26.94 -10.85 7.29
C ARG A 132 -26.43 -10.99 5.86
N ASP A 133 -25.19 -11.44 5.69
CA ASP A 133 -24.55 -11.55 4.37
C ASP A 133 -23.41 -12.58 4.41
N ILE A 134 -22.87 -12.96 3.27
CA ILE A 134 -21.62 -13.72 3.23
C ILE A 134 -20.48 -12.93 3.91
N GLY A 135 -19.64 -13.63 4.67
CA GLY A 135 -18.49 -13.02 5.33
C GLY A 135 -17.41 -14.04 5.65
N SER A 136 -16.37 -13.58 6.34
CA SER A 136 -15.22 -14.40 6.73
C SER A 136 -14.74 -14.01 8.13
N SER A 137 -13.63 -14.58 8.60
CA SER A 137 -13.03 -14.27 9.90
C SER A 137 -11.72 -13.50 9.74
N TYR A 138 -11.83 -12.19 9.51
CA TYR A 138 -10.67 -11.29 9.37
C TYR A 138 -10.25 -10.66 10.71
N LEU A 139 -9.92 -11.50 11.69
CA LEU A 139 -9.55 -11.09 13.05
C LEU A 139 -8.08 -11.42 13.31
N MET A 140 -7.32 -10.41 13.72
CA MET A 140 -5.99 -10.60 14.30
C MET A 140 -6.14 -10.99 15.78
N SER A 141 -5.27 -11.88 16.29
CA SER A 141 -5.29 -12.21 17.71
C SER A 141 -4.77 -11.05 18.56
N ASP A 142 -5.24 -10.94 19.79
CA ASP A 142 -4.82 -9.87 20.72
C ASP A 142 -3.33 -9.98 21.09
N LEU A 143 -2.74 -11.19 21.02
CA LEU A 143 -1.30 -11.40 21.18
C LEU A 143 -0.50 -10.74 20.06
N GLN A 144 -0.94 -10.91 18.81
CA GLN A 144 -0.34 -10.25 17.65
C GLN A 144 -0.54 -8.73 17.73
N ALA A 145 -1.72 -8.28 18.18
CA ALA A 145 -2.00 -6.86 18.38
C ALA A 145 -1.11 -6.24 19.47
N ALA A 146 -0.85 -6.93 20.58
CA ALA A 146 0.08 -6.48 21.61
C ALA A 146 1.52 -6.38 21.10
N TYR A 147 1.95 -7.32 20.26
CA TYR A 147 3.26 -7.25 19.60
C TYR A 147 3.34 -6.04 18.66
N LEU A 148 2.31 -5.87 17.82
CA LEU A 148 2.21 -4.74 16.90
C LEU A 148 2.20 -3.40 17.65
N TRP A 149 1.50 -3.32 18.78
CA TRP A 149 1.43 -2.10 19.58
C TRP A 149 2.81 -1.59 20.00
N ALA A 150 3.69 -2.49 20.47
CA ALA A 150 5.07 -2.12 20.81
C ALA A 150 5.87 -1.61 19.60
N GLN A 151 5.61 -2.13 18.39
CA GLN A 151 6.22 -1.63 17.16
C GLN A 151 5.71 -0.23 16.80
N LEU A 152 4.40 0.01 16.95
CA LEU A 152 3.76 1.29 16.63
C LEU A 152 4.14 2.39 17.63
N GLU A 153 4.33 2.06 18.91
CA GLU A 153 4.85 3.00 19.92
C GLU A 153 6.27 3.48 19.57
N ALA A 154 7.06 2.62 18.92
CA ALA A 154 8.39 2.94 18.43
C ALA A 154 8.41 3.38 16.94
N ALA A 155 7.25 3.72 16.35
CA ALA A 155 7.12 3.89 14.89
C ALA A 155 8.08 4.92 14.30
N ASP A 156 8.17 6.10 14.91
CA ASP A 156 9.05 7.17 14.46
C ASP A 156 10.52 6.78 14.55
N ARG A 157 10.92 6.16 15.67
CA ARG A 157 12.30 5.68 15.86
C ARG A 157 12.69 4.66 14.80
N ILE A 158 11.80 3.70 14.52
CA ILE A 158 12.01 2.68 13.48
C ILE A 158 12.11 3.36 12.10
N ASN A 159 11.18 4.27 11.77
CA ASN A 159 11.16 4.95 10.48
C ASN A 159 12.44 5.76 10.24
N GLN A 160 12.85 6.57 11.22
CA GLN A 160 14.07 7.38 11.14
C GLN A 160 15.33 6.53 11.00
N GLN A 161 15.42 5.40 11.73
CA GLN A 161 16.54 4.48 11.59
C GLN A 161 16.62 3.90 10.17
N ARG A 162 15.49 3.50 9.59
CA ARG A 162 15.45 2.97 8.21
C ARG A 162 15.81 4.04 7.19
N LEU A 163 15.30 5.26 7.34
CA LEU A 163 15.63 6.39 6.46
C LEU A 163 17.13 6.72 6.50
N SER A 164 17.75 6.73 7.68
CA SER A 164 19.20 6.94 7.81
C SER A 164 20.03 5.85 7.10
N LEU A 165 19.63 4.58 7.24
CA LEU A 165 20.28 3.47 6.53
C LEU A 165 20.09 3.58 5.00
N TRP A 166 18.88 3.95 4.57
CA TRP A 166 18.58 4.16 3.16
C TRP A 166 19.43 5.28 2.55
N GLN A 167 19.57 6.41 3.27
CA GLN A 167 20.38 7.54 2.83
C GLN A 167 21.86 7.16 2.71
N THR A 168 22.38 6.35 3.64
CA THR A 168 23.75 5.82 3.56
C THR A 168 24.00 5.09 2.24
N TYR A 169 23.07 4.22 1.80
CA TYR A 169 23.18 3.56 0.50
C TYR A 169 23.08 4.54 -0.66
N TYR A 170 22.16 5.49 -0.59
CA TYR A 170 21.98 6.49 -1.64
C TYR A 170 23.26 7.29 -1.87
N ASP A 171 23.86 7.82 -0.80
CA ASP A 171 25.08 8.63 -0.86
C ASP A 171 26.27 7.80 -1.36
N ALA A 172 26.45 6.59 -0.83
CA ALA A 172 27.57 5.73 -1.19
C ALA A 172 27.50 5.22 -2.64
N LEU A 173 26.30 5.03 -3.19
CA LEU A 173 26.09 4.47 -4.52
C LEU A 173 25.86 5.55 -5.60
N THR A 174 25.64 6.81 -5.21
CA THR A 174 25.49 7.96 -6.14
C THR A 174 26.62 8.06 -7.17
N PRO A 175 27.91 7.89 -6.83
CA PRO A 175 28.98 7.94 -7.83
C PRO A 175 28.84 6.87 -8.93
N LEU A 176 28.30 5.68 -8.63
CA LEU A 176 28.07 4.63 -9.61
C LEU A 176 26.89 4.96 -10.53
N ALA A 177 25.85 5.60 -10.00
CA ALA A 177 24.74 6.11 -10.80
C ALA A 177 25.18 7.25 -11.73
N HIS A 178 25.97 8.21 -11.23
CA HIS A 178 26.58 9.25 -12.08
C HIS A 178 27.49 8.69 -13.17
N ALA A 179 28.17 7.57 -12.90
CA ALA A 179 28.96 6.84 -13.88
C ALA A 179 28.12 5.94 -14.82
N GLY A 180 26.79 5.97 -14.74
CA GLY A 180 25.88 5.20 -15.59
C GLY A 180 25.96 3.68 -15.40
N ARG A 181 26.43 3.21 -14.23
CA ARG A 181 26.59 1.77 -13.95
C ARG A 181 25.34 1.13 -13.36
N ILE A 182 24.57 1.91 -12.62
CA ILE A 182 23.34 1.52 -11.95
C ILE A 182 22.35 2.69 -12.02
N GLU A 183 21.07 2.41 -11.76
CA GLU A 183 20.09 3.46 -11.45
C GLU A 183 19.61 3.28 -10.00
N LEU A 184 19.55 4.38 -9.26
CA LEU A 184 19.04 4.43 -7.89
C LEU A 184 17.52 4.59 -7.86
N PRO A 185 16.85 4.33 -6.72
CA PRO A 185 15.43 4.60 -6.59
C PRO A 185 15.12 6.09 -6.76
N SER A 186 13.99 6.40 -7.40
CA SER A 186 13.49 7.77 -7.52
C SER A 186 12.41 8.04 -6.47
N ILE A 187 12.51 9.17 -5.77
CA ILE A 187 11.51 9.65 -4.82
C ILE A 187 10.92 10.97 -5.37
N PRO A 188 9.68 10.98 -5.88
CA PRO A 188 9.04 12.22 -6.34
C PRO A 188 8.88 13.24 -5.19
N GLU A 189 8.93 14.54 -5.51
CA GLU A 189 8.93 15.65 -4.53
C GLU A 189 7.78 15.59 -3.51
N ASN A 190 6.59 15.15 -3.95
CA ASN A 190 5.39 15.08 -3.12
C ASN A 190 5.24 13.77 -2.31
N CYS A 191 6.24 12.89 -2.37
CA CYS A 191 6.21 11.58 -1.73
C CYS A 191 7.17 11.51 -0.54
N GLY A 192 6.64 11.30 0.66
CA GLY A 192 7.44 10.90 1.81
C GLY A 192 7.55 9.38 1.86
N HIS A 193 8.68 8.82 1.45
CA HIS A 193 8.91 7.37 1.55
C HIS A 193 9.26 6.93 2.99
N ASN A 194 9.11 5.65 3.29
CA ASN A 194 9.39 5.07 4.62
C ASN A 194 10.62 4.15 4.65
N ALA A 195 11.46 4.20 3.62
CA ALA A 195 12.60 3.30 3.43
C ALA A 195 12.22 1.80 3.60
N HIS A 196 11.11 1.35 3.03
CA HIS A 196 10.74 -0.07 3.02
C HIS A 196 11.87 -0.92 2.42
N MET A 197 12.41 -0.50 1.27
CA MET A 197 13.57 -1.11 0.65
C MET A 197 14.46 -0.07 -0.05
N PHE A 198 15.70 -0.46 -0.32
CA PHE A 198 16.61 0.25 -1.23
C PHE A 198 16.91 -0.69 -2.41
N TYR A 199 16.29 -0.43 -3.57
CA TYR A 199 16.54 -1.21 -4.79
C TYR A 199 17.57 -0.51 -5.67
N ILE A 200 18.19 -1.25 -6.59
CA ILE A 200 18.99 -0.67 -7.69
C ILE A 200 18.58 -1.35 -8.97
N LYS A 201 18.65 -0.64 -10.09
CA LYS A 201 18.49 -1.24 -11.42
C LYS A 201 19.86 -1.39 -12.05
N LEU A 202 20.12 -2.58 -12.56
CA LEU A 202 21.34 -2.89 -13.31
C LEU A 202 21.00 -2.91 -14.81
N ALA A 203 22.02 -2.74 -15.64
CA ALA A 203 21.87 -2.98 -17.07
C ALA A 203 21.36 -4.41 -17.30
N GLY A 204 20.27 -4.56 -18.05
CA GLY A 204 19.75 -5.86 -18.42
C GLY A 204 20.77 -6.65 -19.24
N TYR A 205 20.85 -7.96 -19.00
CA TYR A 205 21.62 -8.87 -19.85
C TYR A 205 20.96 -8.94 -21.23
N ARG A 206 21.52 -8.26 -22.25
CA ARG A 206 21.21 -8.60 -23.64
C ARG A 206 21.84 -9.96 -23.90
N ARG A 207 21.04 -11.03 -23.89
CA ARG A 207 21.42 -12.30 -24.52
C ARG A 207 21.83 -11.93 -25.95
N SER A 208 23.11 -12.07 -26.29
CA SER A 208 23.53 -11.99 -27.68
C SER A 208 22.68 -13.00 -28.43
N GLN A 209 21.93 -12.54 -29.43
CA GLN A 209 21.37 -13.44 -30.42
C GLN A 209 22.56 -14.22 -30.96
N ARG A 210 22.62 -15.53 -30.70
CA ARG A 210 23.48 -16.41 -31.48
C ARG A 210 22.95 -16.28 -32.91
N ALA A 211 23.78 -15.74 -33.78
CA ALA A 211 23.64 -15.95 -35.19
C ALA A 211 23.83 -17.46 -35.42
N ASP A 212 22.71 -18.15 -35.68
CA ASP A 212 22.72 -19.40 -36.41
C ASP A 212 22.44 -19.07 -37.89
#